data_AF-A0A3L6MS97-F1
#
_entry.id   AF-A0A3L6MS97-F1
#
_cell.length_a   1.000
_cell.length_b   1.000
_cell.length_c   1.000
_cell.angle_alpha   90.00
_cell.angle_beta   90.00
_cell.angle_gamma   90.00
#
_symmetry.space_group_name_H-M   'P 1'
#
loop_
_entity.id
_entity.type
_entity.pdbx_description
1 polymer ?
#
loop_
_entity_poly.entity_id
_entity_poly.type
_entity_poly.pdbx_seq_one_letter_code
_entity_poly.pdbx_strand_id
1 'polypeptide(L)' 'MIFSYLNHKDIWPKDCAVYEAIYDHMGNFDTWYSTQQGAGTTIPSLLKEWKEYNRLVLDSMVRRARDTEIWMYNNKE' A
#
# COMPACT_ATOMS: atom_id res chain seq x y z
N MET A 1 -4.77 11.69 14.48
CA MET A 1 -4.74 11.75 13.00
C MET A 1 -3.93 10.57 12.46
N ILE A 2 -4.35 9.97 11.35
CA ILE A 2 -3.69 8.78 10.75
C ILE A 2 -2.20 8.99 10.49
N PHE A 3 -1.81 10.20 10.06
CA PHE A 3 -0.40 10.58 9.85
C PHE A 3 0.40 10.61 11.14
N SER A 4 -0.16 11.10 12.25
CA SER A 4 0.53 11.09 13.55
C SER A 4 0.76 9.67 14.05
N TYR A 5 -0.19 8.75 13.78
CA TYR A 5 -0.06 7.34 14.12
C TYR A 5 1.01 6.64 13.27
N LEU A 6 0.93 6.78 11.94
CA LEU A 6 1.90 6.18 11.02
C LEU A 6 3.31 6.74 11.19
N ASN A 7 3.45 8.02 11.53
CA ASN A 7 4.75 8.65 11.78
C ASN A 7 5.36 8.29 13.15
N HIS A 8 4.67 7.49 13.96
CA HIS A 8 5.22 7.04 15.23
C HIS A 8 6.39 6.09 14.98
N LYS A 9 7.51 6.32 15.67
CA LYS A 9 8.78 5.59 15.48
C LYS A 9 8.66 4.07 15.56
N ASP A 10 7.70 3.56 16.34
CA ASP A 10 7.47 2.12 16.52
C ASP A 10 6.42 1.55 15.56
N ILE A 11 5.63 2.41 14.93
CA ILE A 11 4.56 2.01 14.01
C ILE A 11 5.08 1.95 12.58
N TRP A 12 5.82 2.97 12.13
CA TRP A 12 6.35 3.00 10.77
C TRP A 12 7.18 1.76 10.42
N PRO A 13 8.11 1.28 11.27
CA PRO A 13 8.87 0.06 10.95
C PRO A 13 8.01 -1.19 10.89
N LYS A 14 6.92 -1.27 11.67
CA LYS A 14 6.00 -2.41 11.63
C LYS A 14 5.18 -2.41 10.36
N ASP A 15 4.73 -1.25 9.91
CA ASP A 15 4.03 -1.09 8.64
C ASP A 15 4.94 -1.50 7.47
N CYS A 16 6.19 -1.01 7.45
CA CYS A 16 7.19 -1.42 6.47
C CYS A 16 7.45 -2.93 6.49
N ALA A 17 7.61 -3.54 7.67
CA ALA A 17 7.85 -4.98 7.80
C ALA A 17 6.69 -5.82 7.22
N VAL A 18 5.43 -5.40 7.43
CA VAL A 18 4.27 -6.08 6.84
C VAL A 18 4.24 -5.89 5.33
N TYR A 19 4.49 -4.68 4.84
CA TYR A 19 4.57 -4.39 3.41
C TYR A 19 5.61 -5.26 2.71
N GLU A 20 6.83 -5.33 3.26
CA GLU A 20 7.95 -6.09 2.73
C GLU A 20 7.69 -7.60 2.76
N ALA A 21 7.16 -8.14 3.86
CA ALA A 21 6.84 -9.55 3.97
C ALA A 21 5.81 -10.00 2.90
N ILE A 22 4.75 -9.20 2.70
CA ILE A 22 3.74 -9.50 1.68
C ILE A 22 4.34 -9.34 0.28
N TYR A 23 5.16 -8.31 0.05
CA TYR A 23 5.88 -8.09 -1.21
C TYR A 23 6.72 -9.32 -1.57
N ASP A 24 7.52 -9.83 -0.65
CA ASP A 24 8.36 -11.01 -0.87
C ASP A 24 7.53 -12.26 -1.20
N HIS A 25 6.45 -12.51 -0.45
CA HIS A 25 5.57 -13.64 -0.71
C HIS A 25 4.89 -13.57 -2.08
N MET A 26 4.46 -12.39 -2.51
CA MET A 26 3.85 -12.19 -3.82
C MET A 26 4.87 -12.34 -4.96
N GLY A 27 6.11 -11.88 -4.77
CA GLY A 27 7.18 -12.07 -5.76
C GLY A 27 7.58 -13.54 -5.90
N ASN A 28 7.62 -14.27 -4.78
CA ASN A 28 7.83 -15.72 -4.78
C ASN A 28 6.70 -16.46 -5.49
N PHE A 29 5.44 -16.05 -5.28
CA PHE A 29 4.30 -16.61 -5.99
C PHE A 29 4.37 -16.33 -7.49
N ASP A 30 4.60 -15.08 -7.92
CA ASP A 30 4.73 -14.72 -9.33
C ASP A 30 5.82 -15.53 -10.03
N THR A 31 6.98 -15.70 -9.36
CA THR A 31 8.09 -16.52 -9.84
C THR A 31 7.68 -17.97 -9.96
N TRP A 32 7.11 -18.57 -8.90
CA TRP A 32 6.65 -19.96 -8.92
C TRP A 32 5.62 -20.19 -10.03
N TYR A 33 4.61 -19.32 -10.15
CA TYR A 33 3.55 -19.42 -11.14
C TYR A 33 4.10 -19.39 -12.57
N SER A 34 5.11 -18.55 -12.84
CA SER A 34 5.77 -18.49 -14.15
C SER A 34 6.49 -19.79 -14.55
N THR A 35 6.94 -20.58 -13.57
CA THR A 35 7.62 -21.87 -13.79
C THR A 35 6.66 -23.03 -13.99
N GLN A 36 5.39 -22.89 -13.60
CA GLN A 36 4.35 -23.89 -13.84
C GLN A 36 3.87 -23.79 -15.30
N GLN A 37 4.71 -24.20 -16.25
CA GLN A 37 4.33 -24.28 -17.68
C GLN A 37 3.04 -25.09 -17.83
N GLY A 38 1.96 -24.45 -18.27
CA GLY A 38 0.67 -25.10 -18.52
C GLY A 38 -0.55 -24.45 -17.84
N ALA A 39 -0.34 -23.46 -16.97
CA ALA A 39 -1.45 -22.64 -16.49
C ALA A 39 -1.96 -21.77 -17.64
N GLY A 40 -3.01 -22.24 -18.35
CA GLY A 40 -3.65 -21.57 -19.50
C GLY A 40 -4.31 -20.23 -19.15
N THR A 41 -3.93 -19.61 -18.04
CA THR A 41 -4.42 -18.34 -17.54
C THR A 41 -3.22 -17.48 -17.15
N THR A 42 -2.99 -16.42 -17.91
CA THR A 42 -2.04 -15.38 -17.51
C THR A 42 -2.65 -14.59 -16.36
N ILE A 43 -2.04 -14.64 -15.18
CA ILE A 43 -2.43 -13.81 -14.03
C ILE A 43 -1.51 -12.57 -14.02
N PRO A 44 -2.05 -11.36 -13.76
CA PRO A 44 -1.23 -10.17 -13.53
C PRO A 44 -0.23 -10.39 -12.38
N SER A 45 0.93 -9.72 -12.44
CA SER A 45 1.92 -9.80 -11.36
C SER A 45 1.34 -9.29 -10.05
N LEU A 46 1.18 -10.18 -9.07
CA LEU A 46 0.66 -9.82 -7.75
C LEU A 46 1.62 -8.85 -7.04
N LEU A 47 2.92 -9.00 -7.27
CA LEU A 47 3.95 -8.10 -6.75
C LEU A 47 3.71 -6.65 -7.21
N LYS A 48 3.41 -6.49 -8.50
CA LYS A 48 3.11 -5.18 -9.09
C LYS A 48 1.82 -4.62 -8.51
N GLU A 49 0.74 -5.41 -8.49
CA GLU A 49 -0.57 -5.00 -7.97
C GLU A 49 -0.48 -4.57 -6.50
N TRP A 50 0.32 -5.26 -5.68
CA TRP A 50 0.54 -4.90 -4.27
C TRP A 50 1.19 -3.54 -4.09
N LYS A 51 2.21 -3.25 -4.90
CA LYS A 51 2.89 -1.95 -4.88
C LYS A 51 1.93 -0.83 -5.30
N GLU A 52 1.13 -1.06 -6.34
CA GLU A 52 0.15 -0.09 -6.83
C GLU A 52 -0.98 0.14 -5.81
N TYR A 53 -1.50 -0.93 -5.20
CA TYR A 53 -2.50 -0.84 -4.15
C TYR A 53 -2.02 0.01 -2.96
N ASN A 54 -0.82 -0.27 -2.42
CA ASN A 54 -0.30 0.50 -1.29
C ASN A 54 -0.09 1.97 -1.66
N ARG A 55 0.39 2.25 -2.88
CA ARG A 55 0.51 3.63 -3.36
C ARG A 55 -0.85 4.34 -3.38
N LEU A 56 -1.88 3.70 -3.92
CA LEU A 56 -3.23 4.25 -3.97
C LEU A 56 -3.81 4.51 -2.57
N VAL A 57 -3.60 3.57 -1.63
CA VAL A 57 -4.04 3.74 -0.24
C VAL A 57 -3.39 4.95 0.42
N LEU A 58 -2.05 5.05 0.35
CA LEU A 58 -1.32 6.17 0.93
C LEU A 58 -1.70 7.51 0.29
N ASP A 59 -1.85 7.55 -1.04
CA ASP A 59 -2.29 8.75 -1.75
C ASP A 59 -3.72 9.17 -1.34
N SER A 60 -4.61 8.19 -1.12
CA SER A 60 -5.97 8.46 -0.65
C SER A 60 -6.00 9.06 0.76
N MET A 61 -5.11 8.60 1.65
CA MET A 61 -4.98 9.15 3.01
C MET A 61 -4.53 10.61 2.95
N VAL A 62 -3.54 10.93 2.10
CA VAL A 62 -3.03 12.29 1.93
C VAL A 62 -4.11 13.22 1.40
N ARG A 63 -4.83 12.79 0.35
CA ARG A 63 -5.94 13.57 -0.23
C ARG A 63 -7.02 13.88 0.81
N ARG A 64 -7.47 12.87 1.57
CA ARG A 64 -8.50 13.07 2.61
C ARG A 64 -8.05 14.02 3.72
N ALA A 65 -6.80 13.93 4.15
CA ALA A 65 -6.28 14.86 5.16
C ALA A 65 -6.21 16.29 4.64
N ARG A 66 -5.79 16.48 3.38
CA ARG A 66 -5.80 17.78 2.72
C ARG A 66 -7.20 18.35 2.61
N ASP A 67 -8.18 17.55 2.19
CA ASP A 67 -9.58 17.97 2.09
C ASP A 67 -10.13 18.38 3.46
N THR A 68 -9.77 17.63 4.51
CA THR A 68 -10.14 17.95 5.89
C THR A 68 -9.51 19.26 6.36
N GLU A 69 -8.23 19.50 6.05
CA GLU A 69 -7.54 20.75 6.39
C GLU A 69 -8.16 21.95 5.68
N ILE A 70 -8.42 21.83 4.37
CA ILE A 70 -9.09 22.87 3.57
C ILE A 70 -10.45 23.20 4.19
N TRP A 71 -11.23 22.17 4.53
CA TRP A 71 -12.51 22.36 5.19
C TRP A 71 -12.36 23.10 6.52
N MET A 72 -11.42 22.67 7.38
CA MET A 72 -11.17 23.34 8.66
C MET A 72 -10.78 24.81 8.44
N TYR A 73 -9.86 25.10 7.53
CA TYR A 73 -9.43 26.47 7.23
C TYR A 73 -10.60 27.36 6.78
N ASN A 74 -11.47 26.86 5.90
CA ASN A 74 -12.61 27.61 5.39
C ASN A 74 -13.76 27.79 6.41
N ASN A 75 -13.78 27.01 7.50
CA ASN A 75 -14.81 27.04 8.54
C ASN A 75 -14.25 27.44 9.91
N LYS A 76 -13.10 28.13 9.94
CA LYS A 76 -12.58 28.78 11.14
C LYS A 76 -13.37 30.06 11.37
N GLU A 77 -14.46 29.96 12.14
CA GLU A 77 -15.03 31.12 12.85
C GLU A 77 -14.11 31.59 13.97
#